data_AF-A0A7S3FMI9-F1
#
_entry.id   AF-A0A7S3FMI9-F1
#
_cell.length_a   1.000
_cell.length_b   1.000
_cell.length_c   1.000
_cell.angle_alpha   90.00
_cell.angle_beta   90.00
_cell.angle_gamma   90.00
#
_symmetry.space_group_name_H-M   'P 1'
#
loop_
_entity.id
_entity.type
_entity.pdbx_description
1 polymer ?
#
loop_
_entity_poly.entity_id
_entity_poly.type
_entity_poly.pdbx_seq_one_letter_code
_entity_poly.pdbx_strand_id
1 'polypeptide(L)'
;GVWHKFGHAGGSTRRRIPRPPPTTTTITTHKMKTISRTTMVAGTKAAAAPGSVRARAPLATPNRIGNTARSAVSQMAGAPAGRVVVSRRRDLSLNAVYQDGQKLDRPLRVAIVGGGPAGACAAEECAKAGIETFMVERKMDNCKPCGGAIPLCMIDEFDLPSEIIDRKVNRMKMISPSNVEVDIGSTLKPNEYIGMTRREILDDYLRQRAEENGAKVINGLFMGMEQKEGEKGPWTMKINSYEGEEKKKVDLEVDVVVGADGANSRVAKIIDAGDFDYAIAYQERIRIDDDRMKFYENLAEMYVGDDVSPDFYGWVFPKYDHVGVGTGTVINKPAIKEYQDAIRDRAGDKISGGQIIKIEAHPIPEHPRPKRIEGRVALVGDAAGYVTKCSGEGIYFAAKSGRMCGEAIAARSKQGTQMIGERDLRTYLSKWDRKYWPTYKVLDILQKVFYRSNAAREAFVEMCSSEYVQRMTFDSYLYKTVVPGNPISDLKLLWGTVGSILRSNALRVSQGPTVTFGRK
;
A
#
# COMPACT_ATOMS: atom_id res chain seq x y z
N GLY A 1 -53.44 -11.18 32.57
CA GLY A 1 -52.73 -11.36 33.85
C GLY A 1 -51.33 -10.79 33.70
N VAL A 2 -50.75 -10.05 34.66
CA VAL A 2 -50.49 -10.38 36.08
C VAL A 2 -49.36 -11.43 36.20
N TRP A 3 -48.23 -11.27 36.90
CA TRP A 3 -47.54 -10.20 37.69
C TRP A 3 -46.00 -10.45 37.49
N HIS A 4 -45.10 -9.46 37.44
CA HIS A 4 -44.40 -8.75 38.55
C HIS A 4 -43.37 -9.57 39.40
N LYS A 5 -42.11 -9.09 39.40
CA LYS A 5 -41.00 -9.23 40.39
C LYS A 5 -40.47 -10.62 40.79
N PHE A 6 -39.14 -10.80 40.65
CA PHE A 6 -38.17 -10.94 41.77
C PHE A 6 -36.75 -10.64 41.26
N GLY A 7 -35.78 -10.43 42.17
CA GLY A 7 -34.41 -10.06 41.78
C GLY A 7 -33.34 -10.44 42.82
N HIS A 8 -32.12 -9.94 42.55
CA HIS A 8 -30.88 -10.00 43.33
C HIS A 8 -29.99 -11.27 43.33
N ALA A 9 -28.74 -10.99 42.92
CA ALA A 9 -27.47 -11.41 43.53
C ALA A 9 -27.02 -12.88 43.50
N GLY A 10 -25.89 -13.11 42.81
CA GLY A 10 -25.05 -14.30 42.91
C GLY A 10 -23.77 -14.11 42.10
N GLY A 11 -22.62 -13.99 42.77
CA GLY A 11 -21.33 -13.70 42.12
C GLY A 11 -20.42 -14.92 41.94
N SER A 12 -19.23 -14.67 41.40
CA SER A 12 -18.17 -15.65 41.09
C SER A 12 -18.45 -16.55 39.87
N THR A 13 -17.47 -17.04 39.11
CA THR A 13 -16.00 -16.92 39.22
C THR A 13 -15.40 -16.94 37.80
N ARG A 14 -14.53 -15.97 37.43
CA ARG A 14 -13.71 -16.10 36.22
C ARG A 14 -12.59 -17.12 36.47
N ARG A 15 -12.68 -18.32 35.88
CA ARG A 15 -11.58 -19.29 35.87
C ARG A 15 -10.40 -18.72 35.08
N ARG A 16 -9.25 -18.53 35.75
CA ARG A 16 -7.97 -18.22 35.11
C ARG A 16 -7.44 -19.49 34.44
N ILE A 17 -7.04 -19.38 33.17
CA ILE A 17 -6.24 -20.40 32.48
C ILE A 17 -4.79 -20.26 32.99
N PRO A 18 -4.13 -21.33 33.47
CA PRO A 18 -2.74 -21.24 33.94
C PRO A 18 -1.77 -21.05 32.77
N ARG A 19 -0.81 -20.14 32.93
CA ARG A 19 0.33 -20.01 31.99
C ARG A 19 1.33 -21.14 32.25
N PRO A 20 1.96 -21.73 31.21
CA PRO A 20 3.08 -22.66 31.40
C PRO A 20 4.31 -21.94 32.00
N PRO A 21 5.19 -22.65 32.72
CA PRO A 21 6.40 -22.09 33.30
C PRO A 21 7.44 -21.73 32.22
N PRO A 22 8.32 -20.74 32.46
CA PRO A 22 9.34 -20.34 31.50
C PRO A 22 10.45 -21.39 31.37
N THR A 23 10.69 -21.87 30.15
CA THR A 23 11.85 -22.70 29.81
C THR A 23 13.11 -21.83 29.72
N THR A 24 14.06 -22.05 30.62
CA THR A 24 15.36 -21.38 30.62
C THR A 24 16.27 -22.01 29.56
N THR A 25 16.30 -21.43 28.35
CA THR A 25 17.24 -21.84 27.31
C THR A 25 18.53 -21.01 27.40
N THR A 26 19.60 -21.64 27.87
CA THR A 26 20.94 -21.04 27.94
C THR A 26 21.50 -20.85 26.52
N ILE A 27 21.64 -19.59 26.07
CA ILE A 27 22.25 -19.28 24.76
C ILE A 27 23.77 -19.22 24.91
N THR A 28 24.45 -20.25 24.41
CA THR A 28 25.92 -20.29 24.32
C THR A 28 26.41 -19.38 23.20
N THR A 29 27.23 -18.38 23.53
CA THR A 29 27.70 -17.36 22.57
C THR A 29 28.90 -17.83 21.74
N HIS A 30 28.65 -18.38 20.54
CA HIS A 30 29.72 -18.63 19.58
C HIS A 30 30.11 -17.36 18.79
N LYS A 31 31.29 -16.82 19.10
CA LYS A 31 31.97 -15.80 18.28
C LYS A 31 32.28 -16.33 16.88
N MET A 32 31.61 -15.82 15.85
CA MET A 32 32.12 -15.94 14.48
C MET A 32 33.13 -14.82 14.16
N LYS A 33 34.24 -15.21 13.51
CA LYS A 33 35.35 -14.31 13.17
C LYS A 33 35.04 -13.47 11.94
N THR A 34 35.34 -12.19 12.02
CA THR A 34 35.43 -11.26 10.89
C THR A 34 36.43 -11.78 9.85
N ILE A 35 36.04 -11.89 8.58
CA ILE A 35 36.96 -12.08 7.46
C ILE A 35 36.99 -10.81 6.62
N SER A 36 38.15 -10.15 6.64
CA SER A 36 38.45 -9.02 5.76
C SER A 36 38.66 -9.50 4.32
N ARG A 37 38.20 -8.73 3.33
CA ARG A 37 38.68 -8.80 1.94
C ARG A 37 39.02 -7.41 1.42
N THR A 38 40.31 -7.19 1.24
CA THR A 38 40.88 -5.99 0.65
C THR A 38 40.74 -6.00 -0.88
N THR A 39 40.40 -4.82 -1.40
CA THR A 39 40.62 -4.25 -2.74
C THR A 39 41.41 -5.05 -3.79
N MET A 40 40.88 -5.06 -5.03
CA MET A 40 41.65 -5.15 -6.27
C MET A 40 41.21 -4.03 -7.22
N VAL A 41 42.16 -3.28 -7.78
CA VAL A 41 41.93 -2.14 -8.70
C VAL A 41 42.46 -2.51 -10.09
N ALA A 42 41.64 -2.27 -11.12
CA ALA A 42 42.09 -2.11 -12.51
C ALA A 42 41.10 -1.19 -13.26
N GLY A 43 41.50 -0.28 -14.16
CA GLY A 43 42.88 0.10 -14.48
C GLY A 43 43.17 0.39 -15.95
N THR A 44 42.35 1.15 -16.68
CA THR A 44 42.63 1.52 -18.09
C THR A 44 42.32 2.99 -18.43
N LYS A 45 43.35 3.73 -18.87
CA LYS A 45 43.28 4.88 -19.81
C LYS A 45 43.34 4.31 -21.24
N ALA A 46 43.20 5.00 -22.38
CA ALA A 46 43.00 6.41 -22.81
C ALA A 46 42.05 6.36 -24.07
N ALA A 47 41.81 7.35 -24.94
CA ALA A 47 42.46 8.61 -25.34
C ALA A 47 41.43 9.59 -25.97
N ALA A 48 41.85 10.73 -26.54
CA ALA A 48 40.97 11.87 -26.87
C ALA A 48 41.21 12.56 -28.23
N ALA A 49 40.17 13.32 -28.67
CA ALA A 49 40.19 14.53 -29.53
C ALA A 49 40.45 14.35 -31.07
N PRO A 50 40.28 15.38 -31.94
CA PRO A 50 39.83 16.78 -31.72
C PRO A 50 38.84 17.41 -32.76
N GLY A 51 38.43 18.68 -32.53
CA GLY A 51 37.94 19.66 -33.55
C GLY A 51 36.46 20.09 -33.43
N SER A 52 36.06 21.25 -32.86
CA SER A 52 36.15 22.68 -33.31
C SER A 52 35.13 23.04 -34.43
N VAL A 53 34.42 24.20 -34.49
CA VAL A 53 34.75 25.63 -34.24
C VAL A 53 33.51 26.49 -33.86
N ARG A 54 33.75 27.59 -33.09
CA ARG A 54 33.07 28.92 -32.87
C ARG A 54 31.75 29.28 -33.64
N ALA A 55 30.89 30.26 -33.29
CA ALA A 55 30.92 31.47 -32.42
C ALA A 55 29.44 31.88 -32.07
N ARG A 56 29.02 33.01 -31.43
CA ARG A 56 29.60 34.17 -30.69
C ARG A 56 28.49 34.77 -29.77
N ALA A 57 28.74 35.89 -29.07
CA ALA A 57 27.75 36.74 -28.34
C ALA A 57 27.61 38.14 -28.99
N PRO A 58 26.68 39.05 -28.56
CA PRO A 58 26.96 39.91 -27.38
C PRO A 58 25.73 40.33 -26.51
N LEU A 59 26.00 41.21 -25.53
CA LEU A 59 25.16 41.70 -24.42
C LEU A 59 24.10 42.77 -24.80
N ALA A 60 23.06 42.92 -23.95
CA ALA A 60 22.66 44.22 -23.34
C ALA A 60 21.54 44.08 -22.26
N THR A 61 21.47 45.02 -21.31
CA THR A 61 20.45 45.23 -20.25
C THR A 61 20.39 46.74 -19.93
N PRO A 62 19.46 47.27 -19.10
CA PRO A 62 18.06 46.91 -18.79
C PRO A 62 17.12 48.14 -18.96
N ASN A 63 15.83 48.07 -18.54
CA ASN A 63 15.14 49.31 -18.09
C ASN A 63 13.99 49.11 -17.08
N ARG A 64 13.71 50.16 -16.30
CA ARG A 64 12.71 50.23 -15.20
C ARG A 64 11.38 50.85 -15.64
N ILE A 65 10.29 50.41 -15.02
CA ILE A 65 9.11 51.23 -14.61
C ILE A 65 8.61 50.58 -13.29
N GLY A 66 8.20 51.23 -12.20
CA GLY A 66 8.03 52.66 -11.92
C GLY A 66 6.60 52.94 -11.45
N ASN A 67 6.37 53.19 -10.15
CA ASN A 67 5.14 53.87 -9.71
C ASN A 67 5.28 54.57 -8.36
N THR A 68 4.51 55.65 -8.20
CA THR A 68 4.71 56.72 -7.21
C THR A 68 3.50 56.89 -6.29
N ALA A 69 3.72 57.39 -5.08
CA ALA A 69 2.70 58.08 -4.29
C ALA A 69 3.36 59.19 -3.43
N ARG A 70 2.87 60.42 -3.55
CA ARG A 70 3.25 61.57 -2.71
C ARG A 70 2.16 61.85 -1.67
N SER A 71 2.53 62.49 -0.57
CA SER A 71 1.64 62.95 0.50
C SER A 71 1.21 64.42 0.33
N ALA A 72 0.07 64.78 0.92
CA ALA A 72 -0.16 66.08 1.61
C ALA A 72 -1.38 65.95 2.56
N VAL A 73 -1.21 66.08 3.89
CA VAL A 73 -1.30 67.28 4.77
C VAL A 73 -2.73 67.63 5.24
N SER A 74 -2.94 67.62 6.57
CA SER A 74 -3.77 68.58 7.32
C SER A 74 -3.27 68.67 8.78
N GLN A 75 -3.56 69.76 9.49
CA GLN A 75 -3.02 70.13 10.81
C GLN A 75 -4.10 70.09 11.93
N MET A 76 -3.72 69.81 13.19
CA MET A 76 -3.66 70.83 14.26
C MET A 76 -3.35 70.30 15.69
N ALA A 77 -2.53 71.10 16.40
CA ALA A 77 -2.38 71.37 17.84
C ALA A 77 -2.74 70.36 18.96
N GLY A 78 -1.83 70.24 19.95
CA GLY A 78 -2.10 69.71 21.31
C GLY A 78 -0.84 69.17 22.01
N ALA A 79 -0.48 69.69 23.20
CA ALA A 79 0.71 69.32 23.98
C ALA A 79 0.32 69.05 25.46
N PRO A 80 1.25 68.67 26.37
CA PRO A 80 2.35 67.68 26.30
C PRO A 80 2.23 66.60 27.41
N ALA A 81 3.02 65.50 27.36
CA ALA A 81 3.65 64.79 28.51
C ALA A 81 4.07 63.34 28.16
N GLY A 82 4.99 62.77 28.95
CA GLY A 82 5.16 61.32 29.09
C GLY A 82 6.11 60.63 28.10
N ARG A 83 7.43 60.75 28.31
CA ARG A 83 8.44 59.97 27.59
C ARG A 83 8.50 58.52 28.11
N VAL A 84 7.48 57.71 27.82
CA VAL A 84 7.50 56.27 28.11
C VAL A 84 8.29 55.56 27.01
N VAL A 85 9.52 55.16 27.32
CA VAL A 85 10.31 54.27 26.46
C VAL A 85 9.74 52.86 26.58
N VAL A 86 8.66 52.57 25.84
CA VAL A 86 8.20 51.20 25.63
C VAL A 86 9.24 50.49 24.78
N SER A 87 10.14 49.73 25.41
CA SER A 87 11.04 48.84 24.69
C SER A 87 10.20 47.75 24.01
N ARG A 88 9.81 47.99 22.75
CA ARG A 88 9.37 46.92 21.87
C ARG A 88 10.55 45.97 21.67
N ARG A 89 10.67 44.95 22.54
CA ARG A 89 11.30 43.70 22.15
C ARG A 89 10.51 43.22 20.94
N ARG A 90 11.05 43.48 19.74
CA ARG A 90 10.71 42.68 18.58
C ARG A 90 11.21 41.29 18.93
N ASP A 91 10.29 40.39 19.21
CA ASP A 91 10.61 38.97 19.20
C ASP A 91 10.93 38.64 17.74
N LEU A 92 12.22 38.71 17.42
CA LEU A 92 12.77 38.29 16.15
C LEU A 92 12.73 36.76 16.17
N SER A 93 11.58 36.21 15.82
CA SER A 93 11.51 34.84 15.33
C SER A 93 12.41 34.76 14.10
N LEU A 94 13.61 34.23 14.31
CA LEU A 94 14.52 33.82 13.25
C LEU A 94 13.90 32.57 12.62
N ASN A 95 12.96 32.80 11.71
CA ASN A 95 12.29 31.79 10.90
C ASN A 95 13.35 30.97 10.15
N ALA A 96 13.62 29.78 10.67
CA ALA A 96 14.76 28.98 10.30
C ALA A 96 14.46 28.20 9.01
N VAL A 97 14.59 28.88 7.88
CA VAL A 97 14.54 28.32 6.53
C VAL A 97 15.60 27.21 6.40
N TYR A 98 15.18 25.95 6.55
CA TYR A 98 16.09 24.80 6.50
C TYR A 98 16.50 24.49 5.05
N GLN A 99 17.81 24.27 4.84
CA GLN A 99 18.36 23.80 3.56
C GLN A 99 18.58 22.27 3.57
N ASP A 100 18.49 21.65 2.39
CA ASP A 100 18.81 20.23 2.18
C ASP A 100 20.23 19.91 2.69
N GLY A 101 20.37 18.87 3.51
CA GLY A 101 21.65 18.47 4.12
C GLY A 101 22.12 19.34 5.28
N GLN A 102 21.37 20.38 5.68
CA GLN A 102 21.68 21.18 6.87
C GLN A 102 21.67 20.29 8.12
N LYS A 103 22.71 20.42 8.96
CA LYS A 103 22.75 19.75 10.27
C LYS A 103 21.66 20.33 11.18
N LEU A 104 20.97 19.46 11.90
CA LEU A 104 19.93 19.81 12.86
C LEU A 104 20.48 19.73 14.29
N ASP A 105 20.04 20.65 15.15
CA ASP A 105 20.37 20.66 16.59
C ASP A 105 19.41 19.78 17.43
N ARG A 106 18.47 19.11 16.74
CA ARG A 106 17.50 18.14 17.24
C ARG A 106 17.33 17.01 16.21
N PRO A 107 16.73 15.87 16.55
CA PRO A 107 16.34 14.88 15.54
C PRO A 107 15.42 15.48 14.46
N LEU A 108 15.56 14.98 13.24
CA LEU A 108 14.58 15.15 12.17
C LEU A 108 13.22 14.63 12.63
N ARG A 109 12.15 15.38 12.33
CA ARG A 109 10.77 15.01 12.66
C ARG A 109 10.03 14.54 11.42
N VAL A 110 9.44 13.34 11.47
CA VAL A 110 8.72 12.74 10.34
C VAL A 110 7.32 12.33 10.78
N ALA A 111 6.29 12.84 10.09
CA ALA A 111 4.92 12.33 10.24
C ALA A 111 4.63 11.27 9.18
N ILE A 112 4.11 10.13 9.60
CA ILE A 112 3.49 9.12 8.75
C ILE A 112 1.98 9.23 8.97
N VAL A 113 1.23 9.49 7.91
CA VAL A 113 -0.23 9.60 7.96
C VAL A 113 -0.85 8.30 7.47
N GLY A 114 -1.50 7.55 8.36
CA GLY A 114 -2.01 6.20 8.14
C GLY A 114 -1.12 5.12 8.77
N GLY A 115 -1.71 4.18 9.49
CA GLY A 115 -1.04 3.07 10.21
C GLY A 115 -1.39 1.69 9.64
N GLY A 116 -1.65 1.60 8.34
CA GLY A 116 -1.64 0.33 7.59
C GLY A 116 -0.21 -0.10 7.19
N PRO A 117 -0.04 -1.17 6.41
CA PRO A 117 1.28 -1.76 6.14
C PRO A 117 2.31 -0.79 5.55
N ALA A 118 1.89 0.13 4.66
CA ALA A 118 2.80 1.15 4.13
C ALA A 118 3.27 2.15 5.19
N GLY A 119 2.38 2.57 6.09
CA GLY A 119 2.71 3.54 7.13
C GLY A 119 3.56 2.91 8.23
N ALA A 120 3.14 1.75 8.72
CA ALA A 120 3.86 1.01 9.75
C ALA A 120 5.31 0.69 9.33
N CYS A 121 5.52 0.16 8.11
CA CYS A 121 6.87 -0.13 7.61
C CYS A 121 7.69 1.14 7.30
N ALA A 122 7.07 2.27 6.95
CA ALA A 122 7.79 3.54 6.83
C ALA A 122 8.22 4.09 8.21
N ALA A 123 7.35 3.96 9.21
CA ALA A 123 7.61 4.38 10.58
C ALA A 123 8.69 3.51 11.25
N GLU A 124 8.68 2.19 11.04
CA GLU A 124 9.69 1.25 11.55
C GLU A 124 11.11 1.64 11.11
N GLU A 125 11.33 1.89 9.81
CA GLU A 125 12.66 2.26 9.29
C GLU A 125 13.12 3.66 9.75
N CYS A 126 12.19 4.63 9.87
CA CYS A 126 12.51 5.94 10.42
C CYS A 126 12.92 5.84 11.90
N ALA A 127 12.14 5.12 12.71
CA ALA A 127 12.38 4.96 14.14
C ALA A 127 13.71 4.22 14.42
N LYS A 128 13.99 3.14 13.68
CA LYS A 128 15.29 2.43 13.70
C LYS A 128 16.49 3.34 13.41
N ALA A 129 16.29 4.40 12.63
CA ALA A 129 17.32 5.38 12.29
C ALA A 129 17.46 6.52 13.33
N GLY A 130 16.76 6.46 14.47
CA GLY A 130 16.81 7.51 15.51
C GLY A 130 16.07 8.80 15.14
N ILE A 131 15.20 8.74 14.14
CA ILE A 131 14.37 9.88 13.68
C ILE A 131 13.18 10.03 14.63
N GLU A 132 12.84 11.27 14.99
CA GLU A 132 11.63 11.53 15.77
C GLU A 132 10.39 11.28 14.89
N THR A 133 9.80 10.10 15.08
CA THR A 133 8.83 9.52 14.15
C THR A 133 7.45 9.51 14.78
N PHE A 134 6.45 10.05 14.08
CA PHE A 134 5.05 10.08 14.52
C PHE A 134 4.18 9.34 13.51
N MET A 135 3.41 8.34 13.95
CA MET A 135 2.48 7.60 13.08
C MET A 135 1.04 7.90 13.50
N VAL A 136 0.26 8.51 12.61
CA VAL A 136 -1.13 8.94 12.88
C VAL A 136 -2.10 7.95 12.24
N GLU A 137 -2.85 7.19 13.04
CA GLU A 137 -3.90 6.28 12.55
C GLU A 137 -5.24 6.59 13.22
N ARG A 138 -6.30 6.64 12.42
CA ARG A 138 -7.66 7.00 12.83
C ARG A 138 -8.39 5.85 13.54
N LYS A 139 -8.13 4.61 13.14
CA LYS A 139 -8.89 3.43 13.57
C LYS A 139 -7.95 2.25 13.86
N MET A 140 -7.47 2.16 15.09
CA MET A 140 -6.65 1.01 15.53
C MET A 140 -7.40 -0.33 15.45
N ASP A 141 -8.72 -0.30 15.61
CA ASP A 141 -9.64 -1.44 15.66
C ASP A 141 -10.15 -1.93 14.30
N ASN A 142 -9.91 -1.19 13.20
CA ASN A 142 -10.51 -1.49 11.90
C ASN A 142 -9.52 -1.31 10.74
N CYS A 143 -9.17 -2.43 10.12
CA CYS A 143 -8.34 -2.50 8.92
C CYS A 143 -9.09 -2.19 7.61
N LYS A 144 -8.33 -1.99 6.52
CA LYS A 144 -8.87 -2.00 5.14
C LYS A 144 -9.36 -3.42 4.77
N PRO A 145 -10.57 -3.58 4.18
CA PRO A 145 -11.06 -4.85 3.64
C PRO A 145 -10.09 -5.48 2.63
N CYS A 146 -9.82 -6.79 2.76
CA CYS A 146 -8.84 -7.46 1.89
C CYS A 146 -8.93 -8.99 1.89
N GLY A 147 -8.69 -9.58 0.71
CA GLY A 147 -8.46 -11.02 0.54
C GLY A 147 -7.25 -11.55 1.33
N GLY A 148 -6.30 -10.70 1.72
CA GLY A 148 -5.26 -11.00 2.73
C GLY A 148 -4.19 -12.01 2.32
N ALA A 149 -4.14 -12.37 1.04
CA ALA A 149 -3.03 -13.12 0.46
C ALA A 149 -1.74 -12.26 0.45
N ILE A 150 -0.64 -12.84 0.91
CA ILE A 150 0.71 -12.27 0.86
C ILE A 150 1.71 -13.28 0.26
N PRO A 151 2.72 -12.81 -0.49
CA PRO A 151 3.75 -13.65 -1.09
C PRO A 151 4.82 -14.07 -0.07
N LEU A 152 5.55 -15.17 -0.35
CA LEU A 152 6.67 -15.62 0.50
C LEU A 152 7.73 -14.54 0.71
N CYS A 153 8.08 -13.78 -0.33
CA CYS A 153 9.04 -12.70 -0.18
C CYS A 153 8.58 -11.61 0.79
N MET A 154 7.27 -11.48 1.08
CA MET A 154 6.82 -10.60 2.16
C MET A 154 7.07 -11.22 3.54
N ILE A 155 6.87 -12.52 3.69
CA ILE A 155 7.15 -13.24 4.94
C ILE A 155 8.65 -13.16 5.25
N ASP A 156 9.49 -13.46 4.26
CA ASP A 156 10.95 -13.45 4.39
C ASP A 156 11.52 -12.03 4.51
N GLU A 157 11.17 -11.08 3.63
CA GLU A 157 11.75 -9.73 3.69
C GLU A 157 11.31 -8.96 4.96
N PHE A 158 10.16 -9.27 5.55
CA PHE A 158 9.63 -8.55 6.72
C PHE A 158 9.76 -9.33 8.03
N ASP A 159 10.42 -10.50 8.04
CA ASP A 159 10.57 -11.35 9.23
C ASP A 159 9.20 -11.61 9.90
N LEU A 160 8.19 -12.00 9.11
CA LEU A 160 6.84 -12.20 9.62
C LEU A 160 6.74 -13.57 10.34
N PRO A 161 6.30 -13.61 11.61
CA PRO A 161 6.16 -14.85 12.35
C PRO A 161 5.06 -15.71 11.73
N SER A 162 5.21 -17.03 11.82
CA SER A 162 4.23 -17.99 11.29
C SER A 162 2.84 -17.85 11.94
N GLU A 163 2.81 -17.32 13.15
CA GLU A 163 1.67 -17.16 14.04
C GLU A 163 0.67 -16.09 13.58
N ILE A 164 1.10 -15.16 12.70
CA ILE A 164 0.19 -14.20 12.06
C ILE A 164 -0.28 -14.65 10.66
N ILE A 165 0.16 -15.83 10.21
CA ILE A 165 -0.23 -16.45 8.95
C ILE A 165 -1.33 -17.48 9.22
N ASP A 166 -2.59 -17.05 9.11
CA ASP A 166 -3.77 -17.85 9.46
C ASP A 166 -3.88 -19.15 8.63
N ARG A 167 -3.51 -19.13 7.34
CA ARG A 167 -3.47 -20.31 6.44
C ARG A 167 -2.28 -20.25 5.48
N LYS A 168 -1.83 -21.43 5.04
CA LYS A 168 -0.77 -21.61 4.04
C LYS A 168 -1.36 -22.27 2.80
N VAL A 169 -1.78 -21.45 1.85
CA VAL A 169 -2.45 -21.91 0.62
C VAL A 169 -1.40 -22.38 -0.38
N ASN A 170 -1.42 -23.66 -0.73
CA ASN A 170 -0.57 -24.25 -1.77
C ASN A 170 -1.39 -24.86 -2.93
N ARG A 171 -2.71 -24.65 -2.94
CA ARG A 171 -3.61 -24.99 -4.04
C ARG A 171 -4.47 -23.79 -4.38
N MET A 172 -4.61 -23.50 -5.66
CA MET A 172 -5.48 -22.46 -6.18
C MET A 172 -6.32 -23.05 -7.31
N LYS A 173 -7.63 -22.84 -7.32
CA LYS A 173 -8.46 -23.13 -8.50
C LYS A 173 -8.72 -21.86 -9.28
N MET A 174 -8.44 -21.89 -10.59
CA MET A 174 -8.93 -20.89 -11.53
C MET A 174 -10.17 -21.46 -12.23
N ILE A 175 -11.27 -20.72 -12.20
CA ILE A 175 -12.59 -21.21 -12.60
C ILE A 175 -13.11 -20.31 -13.73
N SER A 176 -13.30 -20.90 -14.91
CA SER A 176 -13.65 -20.17 -16.14
C SER A 176 -15.13 -19.74 -16.17
N PRO A 177 -15.55 -18.88 -17.13
CA PRO A 177 -16.96 -18.51 -17.29
C PRO A 177 -17.90 -19.71 -17.42
N SER A 178 -17.48 -20.76 -18.13
CA SER A 178 -18.22 -22.02 -18.30
C SER A 178 -18.05 -23.01 -17.12
N ASN A 179 -17.48 -22.55 -15.99
CA ASN A 179 -17.13 -23.35 -14.81
C ASN A 179 -16.15 -24.51 -15.10
N VAL A 180 -15.25 -24.37 -16.09
CA VAL A 180 -14.09 -25.26 -16.19
C VAL A 180 -13.13 -24.89 -15.07
N GLU A 181 -12.83 -25.85 -14.19
CA GLU A 181 -11.88 -25.68 -13.10
C GLU A 181 -10.48 -26.15 -13.52
N VAL A 182 -9.46 -25.35 -13.21
CA VAL A 182 -8.05 -25.71 -13.36
C VAL A 182 -7.37 -25.61 -12.00
N ASP A 183 -6.87 -26.74 -11.50
CA ASP A 183 -6.00 -26.79 -10.31
C ASP A 183 -4.62 -26.19 -10.64
N ILE A 184 -4.18 -25.28 -9.77
CA ILE A 184 -2.92 -24.56 -9.86
C ILE A 184 -2.16 -24.72 -8.54
N GLY A 185 -0.84 -24.91 -8.64
CA GLY A 185 0.06 -25.07 -7.49
C GLY A 185 0.84 -26.38 -7.49
N SER A 186 0.64 -27.24 -8.48
CA SER A 186 1.43 -28.49 -8.65
C SER A 186 2.93 -28.22 -8.85
N THR A 187 3.30 -27.02 -9.29
CA THR A 187 4.69 -26.57 -9.48
C THR A 187 5.35 -26.02 -8.22
N LEU A 188 4.62 -25.90 -7.11
CA LEU A 188 5.16 -25.36 -5.86
C LEU A 188 6.12 -26.35 -5.20
N LYS A 189 7.24 -25.83 -4.69
CA LYS A 189 8.15 -26.60 -3.84
C LYS A 189 7.47 -26.86 -2.48
N PRO A 190 7.86 -27.91 -1.73
CA PRO A 190 7.18 -28.28 -0.47
C PRO A 190 7.12 -27.19 0.61
N ASN A 191 8.02 -26.19 0.55
CA ASN A 191 8.07 -25.06 1.46
C ASN A 191 7.39 -23.79 0.91
N GLU A 192 6.82 -23.83 -0.29
CA GLU A 192 6.20 -22.68 -0.96
C GLU A 192 4.69 -22.64 -0.78
N TYR A 193 4.16 -21.46 -0.45
CA TYR A 193 2.73 -21.23 -0.20
C TYR A 193 2.41 -19.74 -0.32
N ILE A 194 1.15 -19.42 -0.54
CA ILE A 194 0.58 -18.08 -0.35
C ILE A 194 0.17 -17.98 1.12
N GLY A 195 0.70 -16.99 1.83
CA GLY A 195 0.30 -16.72 3.22
C GLY A 195 -1.05 -16.01 3.26
N MET A 196 -2.01 -16.54 4.00
CA MET A 196 -3.32 -15.90 4.18
C MET A 196 -3.39 -15.24 5.55
N THR A 197 -3.79 -13.98 5.59
CA THR A 197 -3.78 -13.15 6.79
C THR A 197 -5.12 -12.44 7.03
N ARG A 198 -5.44 -12.26 8.31
CA ARG A 198 -6.34 -11.21 8.79
C ARG A 198 -5.59 -9.88 8.87
N ARG A 199 -6.14 -8.86 8.22
CA ARG A 199 -5.52 -7.52 8.15
C ARG A 199 -5.49 -6.84 9.51
N GLU A 200 -6.47 -7.11 10.36
CA GLU A 200 -6.51 -6.67 11.76
C GLU A 200 -5.34 -7.22 12.60
N ILE A 201 -4.77 -8.39 12.26
CA ILE A 201 -3.60 -8.96 12.95
C ILE A 201 -2.29 -8.47 12.31
N LEU A 202 -2.19 -8.53 10.98
CA LEU A 202 -0.99 -8.11 10.25
C LEU A 202 -0.70 -6.61 10.41
N ASP A 203 -1.71 -5.75 10.28
CA ASP A 203 -1.51 -4.30 10.42
C ASP A 203 -1.09 -3.95 11.86
N ASP A 204 -1.64 -4.65 12.86
CA ASP A 204 -1.33 -4.39 14.26
C ASP A 204 0.09 -4.85 14.64
N TYR A 205 0.50 -6.05 14.21
CA TYR A 205 1.87 -6.53 14.35
C TYR A 205 2.91 -5.55 13.76
N LEU A 206 2.65 -5.03 12.55
CA LEU A 206 3.52 -4.05 11.92
C LEU A 206 3.55 -2.72 12.68
N ARG A 207 2.42 -2.25 13.23
CA ARG A 207 2.37 -1.04 14.06
C ARG A 207 3.13 -1.20 15.37
N GLN A 208 2.92 -2.32 16.07
CA GLN A 208 3.61 -2.63 17.33
C GLN A 208 5.12 -2.64 17.10
N ARG A 209 5.61 -3.26 16.02
CA ARG A 209 7.04 -3.21 15.64
C ARG A 209 7.57 -1.80 15.41
N ALA A 210 6.79 -0.92 14.77
CA ALA A 210 7.21 0.46 14.60
C ALA A 210 7.32 1.19 15.96
N GLU A 211 6.37 0.96 16.87
CA GLU A 211 6.33 1.51 18.22
C GLU A 211 7.50 0.99 19.09
N GLU A 212 7.78 -0.32 19.05
CA GLU A 212 8.93 -0.97 19.72
C GLU A 212 10.28 -0.38 19.27
N ASN A 213 10.38 0.06 18.01
CA ASN A 213 11.57 0.73 17.49
C ASN A 213 11.60 2.24 17.79
N GLY A 214 10.57 2.79 18.45
CA GLY A 214 10.51 4.18 18.93
C GLY A 214 9.57 5.12 18.17
N ALA A 215 8.71 4.61 17.26
CA ALA A 215 7.70 5.45 16.61
C ALA A 215 6.58 5.83 17.60
N LYS A 216 6.26 7.12 17.70
CA LYS A 216 5.17 7.64 18.53
C LYS A 216 3.85 7.43 17.81
N VAL A 217 3.05 6.46 18.26
CA VAL A 217 1.73 6.17 17.68
C VAL A 217 0.71 7.16 18.23
N ILE A 218 0.01 7.86 17.32
CA ILE A 218 -1.06 8.80 17.63
C ILE A 218 -2.36 8.19 17.08
N ASN A 219 -3.25 7.77 17.98
CA ASN A 219 -4.63 7.46 17.63
C ASN A 219 -5.36 8.78 17.32
N GLY A 220 -5.71 9.03 16.07
CA GLY A 220 -6.30 10.29 15.66
C GLY A 220 -6.58 10.45 14.17
N LEU A 221 -7.50 11.35 13.84
CA LEU A 221 -7.82 11.70 12.46
C LEU A 221 -6.96 12.87 12.00
N PHE A 222 -6.13 12.65 10.98
CA PHE A 222 -5.48 13.72 10.23
C PHE A 222 -6.51 14.61 9.52
N MET A 223 -6.49 15.90 9.85
CA MET A 223 -7.43 16.89 9.33
C MET A 223 -6.85 17.72 8.16
N GLY A 224 -5.53 17.93 8.14
CA GLY A 224 -4.84 18.65 7.08
C GLY A 224 -3.45 19.10 7.53
N MET A 225 -2.67 19.71 6.63
CA MET A 225 -1.35 20.25 6.95
C MET A 225 -1.12 21.56 6.22
N GLU A 226 -0.33 22.45 6.81
CA GLU A 226 0.04 23.75 6.26
C GLU A 226 1.53 24.04 6.49
N GLN A 227 2.17 24.79 5.60
CA GLN A 227 3.58 25.13 5.68
C GLN A 227 3.74 26.63 5.95
N LYS A 228 4.19 26.99 7.16
CA LYS A 228 4.16 28.38 7.65
C LYS A 228 5.15 29.33 6.95
N GLU A 229 6.26 28.80 6.45
CA GLU A 229 7.38 29.59 5.90
C GLU A 229 7.61 29.33 4.40
N GLY A 230 6.56 28.90 3.69
CA GLY A 230 6.67 28.38 2.32
C GLY A 230 7.48 27.08 2.26
N GLU A 231 7.92 26.71 1.06
CA GLU A 231 8.51 25.39 0.69
C GLU A 231 9.61 24.85 1.62
N LYS A 232 10.26 25.72 2.39
CA LYS A 232 11.41 25.38 3.24
C LYS A 232 11.11 25.32 4.74
N GLY A 233 9.93 25.75 5.19
CA GLY A 233 9.52 25.67 6.60
C GLY A 233 9.04 24.27 7.04
N PRO A 234 8.87 24.03 8.34
CA PRO A 234 8.21 22.83 8.84
C PRO A 234 6.72 22.79 8.43
N TRP A 235 6.19 21.58 8.31
CA TRP A 235 4.76 21.33 8.17
C TRP A 235 4.09 21.31 9.53
N THR A 236 2.98 22.04 9.69
CA THR A 236 2.09 21.94 10.85
C THR A 236 0.94 21.00 10.50
N MET A 237 0.97 19.79 11.07
CA MET A 237 -0.05 18.76 10.92
C MET A 237 -1.20 19.03 11.90
N LYS A 238 -2.43 19.18 11.40
CA LYS A 238 -3.63 19.33 12.22
C LYS A 238 -4.27 17.97 12.43
N ILE A 239 -4.36 17.52 13.68
CA ILE A 239 -4.83 16.17 14.06
C ILE A 239 -5.95 16.29 15.09
N ASN A 240 -7.02 15.53 14.93
CA ASN A 240 -7.98 15.26 15.99
C ASN A 240 -7.55 13.97 16.71
N SER A 241 -6.77 14.10 17.78
CA SER A 241 -6.32 12.99 18.64
C SER A 241 -7.50 12.38 19.41
N TYR A 242 -7.40 11.07 19.67
CA TYR A 242 -8.37 10.26 20.39
C TYR A 242 -7.72 9.66 21.65
N GLU A 243 -8.00 10.26 22.80
CA GLU A 243 -7.50 9.83 24.11
C GLU A 243 -8.68 9.21 24.88
N GLY A 244 -8.89 7.90 24.70
CA GLY A 244 -10.12 7.24 25.14
C GLY A 244 -11.33 7.71 24.33
N GLU A 245 -12.36 8.23 25.01
CA GLU A 245 -13.53 8.83 24.36
C GLU A 245 -13.32 10.32 24.00
N GLU A 246 -12.28 10.96 24.55
CA GLU A 246 -12.03 12.39 24.35
C GLU A 246 -11.40 12.69 22.98
N LYS A 247 -11.81 13.83 22.40
CA LYS A 247 -11.32 14.31 21.09
C LYS A 247 -10.59 15.63 21.27
N LYS A 248 -9.27 15.61 21.10
CA LYS A 248 -8.40 16.77 21.29
C LYS A 248 -7.82 17.23 19.96
N LYS A 249 -7.91 18.54 19.68
CA LYS A 249 -7.19 19.15 18.56
C LYS A 249 -5.71 19.29 18.93
N VAL A 250 -4.83 18.74 18.10
CA VAL A 250 -3.39 18.77 18.26
C VAL A 250 -2.77 19.25 16.96
N ASP A 251 -1.97 20.31 17.06
CA ASP A 251 -1.09 20.75 15.98
C ASP A 251 0.30 20.17 16.25
N LEU A 252 0.86 19.45 15.28
CA LEU A 252 2.16 18.77 15.37
C LEU A 252 3.08 19.28 14.27
N GLU A 253 4.23 19.86 14.64
CA GLU A 253 5.22 20.31 13.66
C GLU A 253 6.20 19.21 13.29
N VAL A 254 6.34 18.96 11.99
CA VAL A 254 7.27 17.99 11.41
C VAL A 254 8.02 18.57 10.21
N ASP A 255 9.12 17.94 9.83
CA ASP A 255 9.98 18.43 8.75
C ASP A 255 9.66 17.71 7.42
N VAL A 256 9.22 16.45 7.50
CA VAL A 256 8.89 15.55 6.38
C VAL A 256 7.55 14.87 6.65
N VAL A 257 6.77 14.62 5.59
CA VAL A 257 5.48 13.91 5.67
C VAL A 257 5.45 12.72 4.71
N VAL A 258 5.04 11.56 5.20
CA VAL A 258 4.77 10.35 4.41
C VAL A 258 3.27 10.09 4.41
N GLY A 259 2.62 10.27 3.25
CA GLY A 259 1.22 9.94 3.03
C GLY A 259 1.04 8.45 2.77
N ALA A 260 0.51 7.73 3.76
CA ALA A 260 0.14 6.32 3.72
C ALA A 260 -1.38 6.11 3.97
N ASP A 261 -2.18 7.17 3.81
CA ASP A 261 -3.56 7.32 4.25
C ASP A 261 -4.61 6.75 3.27
N GLY A 262 -4.23 5.67 2.59
CA GLY A 262 -5.11 4.89 1.72
C GLY A 262 -5.46 5.56 0.39
N ALA A 263 -6.34 4.92 -0.38
CA ALA A 263 -6.74 5.40 -1.70
C ALA A 263 -7.40 6.79 -1.67
N ASN A 264 -8.12 7.10 -0.58
CA ASN A 264 -8.79 8.39 -0.34
C ASN A 264 -7.86 9.46 0.26
N SER A 265 -6.53 9.31 0.07
CA SER A 265 -5.49 10.13 0.69
C SER A 265 -5.79 11.63 0.68
N ARG A 266 -5.73 12.24 1.87
CA ARG A 266 -5.80 13.68 2.08
C ARG A 266 -4.44 14.32 1.83
N VAL A 267 -3.34 13.64 2.18
CA VAL A 267 -1.98 14.10 1.88
C VAL A 267 -1.80 14.30 0.36
N ALA A 268 -2.25 13.33 -0.45
CA ALA A 268 -2.23 13.42 -1.91
C ALA A 268 -3.02 14.63 -2.46
N LYS A 269 -4.16 14.95 -1.86
CA LYS A 269 -4.97 16.12 -2.25
C LYS A 269 -4.31 17.44 -1.91
N ILE A 270 -3.59 17.51 -0.78
CA ILE A 270 -2.91 18.74 -0.33
C ILE A 270 -1.72 19.09 -1.23
N ILE A 271 -1.01 18.09 -1.76
CA ILE A 271 0.13 18.31 -2.67
C ILE A 271 -0.24 18.36 -4.16
N ASP A 272 -1.54 18.35 -4.49
CA ASP A 272 -2.06 18.21 -5.85
C ASP A 272 -1.41 17.04 -6.62
N ALA A 273 -1.61 15.84 -6.09
CA ALA A 273 -0.98 14.62 -6.62
C ALA A 273 -1.50 14.17 -8.00
N GLY A 274 -2.62 14.74 -8.47
CA GLY A 274 -3.44 14.18 -9.55
C GLY A 274 -4.17 12.89 -9.14
N ASP A 275 -5.23 12.54 -9.85
CA ASP A 275 -6.09 11.39 -9.53
C ASP A 275 -5.68 10.07 -10.20
N PHE A 276 -6.37 8.99 -9.81
CA PHE A 276 -6.32 7.69 -10.45
C PHE A 276 -7.71 7.09 -10.66
N ASP A 277 -7.82 6.16 -11.61
CA ASP A 277 -8.93 5.23 -11.68
C ASP A 277 -8.89 4.24 -10.50
N TYR A 278 -10.06 3.78 -10.05
CA TYR A 278 -10.16 2.78 -8.99
C TYR A 278 -11.27 1.76 -9.24
N ALA A 279 -11.00 0.51 -8.88
CA ALA A 279 -12.04 -0.51 -8.70
C ALA A 279 -12.73 -0.30 -7.35
N ILE A 280 -14.02 -0.61 -7.24
CA ILE A 280 -14.63 -0.93 -5.93
C ILE A 280 -14.48 -2.43 -5.75
N ALA A 281 -13.77 -2.84 -4.70
CA ALA A 281 -13.80 -4.20 -4.21
C ALA A 281 -14.88 -4.32 -3.12
N TYR A 282 -15.63 -5.42 -3.15
CA TYR A 282 -16.66 -5.79 -2.19
C TYR A 282 -16.37 -7.20 -1.69
N GLN A 283 -16.52 -7.43 -0.38
CA GLN A 283 -16.22 -8.72 0.24
C GLN A 283 -17.16 -8.98 1.41
N GLU A 284 -17.62 -10.22 1.49
CA GLU A 284 -18.34 -10.78 2.61
C GLU A 284 -17.40 -11.75 3.35
N ARG A 285 -17.25 -11.58 4.65
CA ARG A 285 -16.65 -12.60 5.52
C ARG A 285 -17.76 -13.59 5.85
N ILE A 286 -17.62 -14.84 5.43
CA ILE A 286 -18.64 -15.89 5.60
C ILE A 286 -18.05 -17.00 6.47
N ARG A 287 -18.60 -17.18 7.67
CA ARG A 287 -18.27 -18.32 8.52
C ARG A 287 -19.03 -19.54 8.03
N ILE A 288 -18.31 -20.60 7.71
CA ILE A 288 -18.82 -21.90 7.28
C ILE A 288 -18.44 -22.94 8.35
N ASP A 289 -19.03 -24.13 8.29
CA ASP A 289 -18.73 -25.24 9.20
C ASP A 289 -17.31 -25.82 9.02
N ASP A 290 -16.90 -26.67 9.96
CA ASP A 290 -15.56 -27.25 10.01
C ASP A 290 -15.22 -28.16 8.81
N ASP A 291 -16.20 -28.88 8.24
CA ASP A 291 -15.97 -29.74 7.07
C ASP A 291 -15.70 -28.89 5.81
N ARG A 292 -16.47 -27.80 5.62
CA ARG A 292 -16.22 -26.83 4.55
C ARG A 292 -14.94 -26.02 4.79
N MET A 293 -14.63 -25.64 6.03
CA MET A 293 -13.34 -25.01 6.36
C MET A 293 -12.14 -25.93 6.11
N LYS A 294 -12.31 -27.25 6.29
CA LYS A 294 -11.30 -28.26 5.96
C LYS A 294 -11.09 -28.40 4.45
N PHE A 295 -12.16 -28.32 3.64
CA PHE A 295 -12.03 -28.24 2.17
C PHE A 295 -11.18 -27.03 1.74
N TYR A 296 -11.35 -25.89 2.41
CA TYR A 296 -10.59 -24.66 2.19
C TYR A 296 -9.28 -24.54 3.00
N GLU A 297 -8.78 -25.60 3.65
CA GLU A 297 -7.62 -25.53 4.56
C GLU A 297 -6.35 -24.98 3.90
N ASN A 298 -6.08 -25.44 2.67
CA ASN A 298 -4.93 -25.04 1.84
C ASN A 298 -5.32 -24.62 0.42
N LEU A 299 -6.61 -24.43 0.17
CA LEU A 299 -7.20 -24.11 -1.13
C LEU A 299 -7.77 -22.68 -1.15
N ALA A 300 -7.45 -21.93 -2.21
CA ALA A 300 -8.14 -20.71 -2.58
C ALA A 300 -8.79 -20.86 -3.97
N GLU A 301 -9.82 -20.08 -4.26
CA GLU A 301 -10.52 -20.12 -5.55
C GLU A 301 -10.62 -18.72 -6.16
N MET A 302 -10.40 -18.63 -7.48
CA MET A 302 -10.55 -17.44 -8.31
C MET A 302 -11.51 -17.74 -9.45
N TYR A 303 -12.52 -16.89 -9.61
CA TYR A 303 -13.60 -17.01 -10.58
C TYR A 303 -13.48 -15.88 -11.59
N VAL A 304 -13.42 -16.23 -12.88
CA VAL A 304 -13.43 -15.25 -13.98
C VAL A 304 -14.67 -15.42 -14.84
N GLY A 305 -15.33 -14.30 -15.15
CA GLY A 305 -16.51 -14.20 -16.00
C GLY A 305 -17.14 -12.83 -15.84
N ASP A 306 -17.80 -12.31 -16.87
CA ASP A 306 -18.50 -11.01 -16.80
C ASP A 306 -19.73 -11.00 -15.88
N ASP A 307 -20.27 -12.18 -15.58
CA ASP A 307 -21.27 -12.48 -14.55
C ASP A 307 -20.77 -12.21 -13.12
N VAL A 308 -19.48 -12.44 -12.86
CA VAL A 308 -18.86 -12.25 -11.54
C VAL A 308 -18.00 -10.99 -11.44
N SER A 309 -17.40 -10.56 -12.56
CA SER A 309 -16.76 -9.26 -12.71
C SER A 309 -16.40 -8.96 -14.19
N PRO A 310 -16.87 -7.84 -14.76
CA PRO A 310 -16.68 -7.54 -16.16
C PRO A 310 -15.24 -7.11 -16.51
N ASP A 311 -14.42 -6.76 -15.53
CA ASP A 311 -13.06 -6.20 -15.70
C ASP A 311 -12.04 -6.62 -14.62
N PHE A 312 -12.47 -7.46 -13.68
CA PHE A 312 -11.66 -8.04 -12.60
C PHE A 312 -12.12 -9.51 -12.40
N TYR A 313 -11.91 -10.08 -11.21
CA TYR A 313 -12.31 -11.44 -10.85
C TYR A 313 -13.05 -11.47 -9.49
N GLY A 314 -13.76 -12.56 -9.21
CA GLY A 314 -14.26 -12.87 -7.87
C GLY A 314 -13.46 -13.99 -7.19
N TRP A 315 -13.56 -14.11 -5.88
CA TRP A 315 -12.71 -15.02 -5.10
C TRP A 315 -13.43 -15.66 -3.91
N VAL A 316 -12.94 -16.84 -3.53
CA VAL A 316 -13.21 -17.47 -2.22
C VAL A 316 -11.86 -17.79 -1.59
N PHE A 317 -11.46 -16.99 -0.61
CA PHE A 317 -10.13 -17.03 0.00
C PHE A 317 -10.20 -17.43 1.48
N PRO A 318 -9.50 -18.48 1.93
CA PRO A 318 -9.57 -18.93 3.31
C PRO A 318 -8.89 -17.97 4.28
N LYS A 319 -9.46 -17.88 5.47
CA LYS A 319 -8.94 -17.14 6.63
C LYS A 319 -8.78 -18.11 7.80
N TYR A 320 -8.73 -17.56 9.02
CA TYR A 320 -8.67 -18.32 10.26
C TYR A 320 -9.87 -19.27 10.43
N ASP A 321 -11.07 -18.70 10.61
CA ASP A 321 -12.33 -19.40 10.95
C ASP A 321 -13.48 -19.12 9.96
N HIS A 322 -13.14 -18.59 8.77
CA HIS A 322 -14.10 -18.16 7.76
C HIS A 322 -13.43 -18.10 6.38
N VAL A 323 -14.24 -17.89 5.35
CA VAL A 323 -13.76 -17.50 4.01
C VAL A 323 -14.08 -16.02 3.75
N GLY A 324 -13.21 -15.35 3.01
CA GLY A 324 -13.51 -14.07 2.36
C GLY A 324 -14.05 -14.35 0.96
N VAL A 325 -15.33 -14.07 0.74
CA VAL A 325 -16.01 -14.23 -0.55
C VAL A 325 -16.22 -12.84 -1.14
N GLY A 326 -15.65 -12.54 -2.31
CA GLY A 326 -15.66 -11.17 -2.82
C GLY A 326 -15.49 -11.04 -4.32
N THR A 327 -15.64 -9.81 -4.80
CA THR A 327 -15.44 -9.41 -6.20
C THR A 327 -15.03 -7.93 -6.27
N GLY A 328 -14.69 -7.43 -7.45
CA GLY A 328 -14.47 -6.01 -7.69
C GLY A 328 -14.81 -5.58 -9.12
N THR A 329 -14.95 -4.27 -9.35
CA THR A 329 -15.07 -3.70 -10.71
C THR A 329 -14.67 -2.23 -10.77
N VAL A 330 -14.04 -1.82 -11.87
CA VAL A 330 -13.79 -0.42 -12.23
C VAL A 330 -14.97 0.15 -13.01
N ILE A 331 -15.51 -0.59 -13.98
CA ILE A 331 -16.46 -0.05 -14.97
C ILE A 331 -17.93 -0.08 -14.53
N ASN A 332 -18.40 -1.09 -13.80
CA ASN A 332 -19.83 -1.23 -13.45
C ASN A 332 -20.06 -1.26 -11.93
N LYS A 333 -19.51 -0.25 -11.24
CA LYS A 333 -19.59 -0.10 -9.78
C LYS A 333 -21.00 -0.25 -9.18
N PRO A 334 -22.12 0.19 -9.80
CA PRO A 334 -23.45 0.01 -9.24
C PRO A 334 -23.89 -1.45 -9.10
N ALA A 335 -23.50 -2.33 -10.03
CA ALA A 335 -23.89 -3.74 -10.05
C ALA A 335 -23.03 -4.64 -9.14
N ILE A 336 -22.16 -4.06 -8.29
CA ILE A 336 -21.23 -4.80 -7.43
C ILE A 336 -21.91 -5.83 -6.51
N LYS A 337 -23.19 -5.62 -6.16
CA LYS A 337 -23.98 -6.59 -5.39
C LYS A 337 -24.46 -7.77 -6.24
N GLU A 338 -24.90 -7.52 -7.48
CA GLU A 338 -25.27 -8.58 -8.43
C GLU A 338 -24.06 -9.50 -8.70
N TYR A 339 -22.88 -8.91 -8.84
CA TYR A 339 -21.61 -9.62 -8.97
C TYR A 339 -21.21 -10.42 -7.72
N GLN A 340 -21.49 -9.90 -6.52
CA GLN A 340 -21.30 -10.65 -5.26
C GLN A 340 -22.26 -11.83 -5.17
N ASP A 341 -23.53 -11.61 -5.53
CA ASP A 341 -24.58 -12.63 -5.49
C ASP A 341 -24.24 -13.77 -6.46
N ALA A 342 -23.83 -13.46 -7.69
CA ALA A 342 -23.33 -14.42 -8.68
C ALA A 342 -22.11 -15.23 -8.18
N ILE A 343 -21.18 -14.60 -7.44
CA ILE A 343 -20.06 -15.30 -6.82
C ILE A 343 -20.52 -16.27 -5.73
N ARG A 344 -21.50 -15.91 -4.91
CA ARG A 344 -22.05 -16.85 -3.91
C ARG A 344 -22.75 -18.03 -4.58
N ASP A 345 -23.52 -17.78 -5.64
CA ASP A 345 -24.22 -18.83 -6.38
C ASP A 345 -23.23 -19.80 -7.05
N ARG A 346 -22.12 -19.29 -7.61
CA ARG A 346 -21.04 -20.11 -8.21
C ARG A 346 -20.14 -20.82 -7.20
N ALA A 347 -20.00 -20.29 -5.98
CA ALA A 347 -19.38 -21.01 -4.88
C ALA A 347 -20.30 -22.14 -4.36
N GLY A 348 -21.61 -21.90 -4.36
CA GLY A 348 -22.66 -22.90 -4.16
C GLY A 348 -22.48 -23.70 -2.86
N ASP A 349 -22.51 -25.03 -2.99
CA ASP A 349 -22.43 -25.92 -1.83
C ASP A 349 -21.14 -25.81 -1.00
N LYS A 350 -20.06 -25.28 -1.59
CA LYS A 350 -18.78 -25.07 -0.88
C LYS A 350 -18.90 -24.02 0.24
N ILE A 351 -19.92 -23.16 0.19
CA ILE A 351 -20.22 -22.15 1.23
C ILE A 351 -21.66 -22.23 1.75
N SER A 352 -22.44 -23.24 1.35
CA SER A 352 -23.87 -23.33 1.73
C SER A 352 -24.07 -23.51 3.23
N GLY A 353 -25.10 -22.86 3.79
CA GLY A 353 -25.29 -22.74 5.24
C GLY A 353 -24.40 -21.72 5.95
N GLY A 354 -23.48 -21.07 5.23
CA GLY A 354 -22.57 -20.07 5.81
C GLY A 354 -23.24 -18.81 6.33
N GLN A 355 -22.76 -18.29 7.47
CA GLN A 355 -23.21 -17.03 8.06
C GLN A 355 -22.33 -15.87 7.59
N ILE A 356 -22.93 -14.86 6.95
CA ILE A 356 -22.25 -13.58 6.68
C ILE A 356 -22.02 -12.85 8.01
N ILE A 357 -20.77 -12.72 8.43
CA ILE A 357 -20.37 -12.09 9.70
C ILE A 357 -19.86 -10.66 9.53
N LYS A 358 -19.48 -10.26 8.32
CA LYS A 358 -19.10 -8.89 7.98
C LYS A 358 -19.28 -8.63 6.49
N ILE A 359 -19.82 -7.46 6.15
CA ILE A 359 -19.88 -6.95 4.78
C ILE A 359 -18.93 -5.76 4.69
N GLU A 360 -18.08 -5.75 3.66
CA GLU A 360 -16.96 -4.82 3.56
C GLU A 360 -16.78 -4.34 2.12
N ALA A 361 -16.46 -3.05 1.91
CA ALA A 361 -16.13 -2.51 0.59
C ALA A 361 -15.01 -1.46 0.67
N HIS A 362 -14.17 -1.38 -0.37
CA HIS A 362 -13.09 -0.39 -0.44
C HIS A 362 -12.66 -0.06 -1.88
N PRO A 363 -12.30 1.20 -2.17
CA PRO A 363 -11.64 1.54 -3.43
C PRO A 363 -10.23 0.93 -3.52
N ILE A 364 -9.89 0.39 -4.69
CA ILE A 364 -8.57 -0.13 -5.04
C ILE A 364 -8.02 0.73 -6.19
N PRO A 365 -6.89 1.45 -6.02
CA PRO A 365 -6.27 2.20 -7.11
C PRO A 365 -5.83 1.29 -8.25
N GLU A 366 -6.07 1.67 -9.50
CA GLU A 366 -5.66 0.87 -10.67
C GLU A 366 -4.30 1.30 -11.23
N HIS A 367 -3.77 2.47 -10.87
CA HIS A 367 -2.45 2.91 -11.32
C HIS A 367 -1.81 3.95 -10.38
N PRO A 368 -0.48 4.14 -10.47
CA PRO A 368 0.21 5.19 -9.72
C PRO A 368 -0.32 6.60 -10.05
N ARG A 369 -0.32 7.49 -9.06
CA ARG A 369 -0.64 8.91 -9.27
C ARG A 369 0.41 9.61 -10.15
N PRO A 370 0.03 10.62 -10.96
CA PRO A 370 0.97 11.41 -11.76
C PRO A 370 2.10 12.00 -10.93
N LYS A 371 1.77 12.57 -9.76
CA LYS A 371 2.71 13.10 -8.78
C LYS A 371 2.64 12.28 -7.50
N ARG A 372 3.82 11.90 -6.98
CA ARG A 372 3.99 11.01 -5.81
C ARG A 372 4.91 11.60 -4.74
N ILE A 373 5.57 12.72 -5.05
CA ILE A 373 6.46 13.49 -4.18
C ILE A 373 6.29 14.97 -4.54
N GLU A 374 6.25 15.84 -3.53
CA GLU A 374 6.26 17.31 -3.65
C GLU A 374 7.02 17.88 -2.44
N GLY A 375 8.12 18.61 -2.67
CA GLY A 375 8.95 19.13 -1.59
C GLY A 375 9.39 18.03 -0.61
N ARG A 376 9.07 18.19 0.68
CA ARG A 376 9.34 17.18 1.73
C ARG A 376 8.13 16.27 2.04
N VAL A 377 7.27 16.05 1.05
CA VAL A 377 6.13 15.13 1.15
C VAL A 377 6.31 13.98 0.15
N ALA A 378 6.13 12.74 0.61
CA ALA A 378 6.11 11.55 -0.25
C ALA A 378 4.84 10.72 -0.02
N LEU A 379 4.33 10.08 -1.07
CA LEU A 379 3.21 9.13 -0.99
C LEU A 379 3.73 7.69 -1.10
N VAL A 380 3.07 6.75 -0.40
CA VAL A 380 3.35 5.30 -0.40
C VAL A 380 2.06 4.47 -0.48
N GLY A 381 2.17 3.19 -0.86
CA GLY A 381 1.04 2.26 -0.97
C GLY A 381 -0.13 2.78 -1.81
N ASP A 382 -1.36 2.52 -1.34
CA ASP A 382 -2.60 2.99 -1.98
C ASP A 382 -2.63 4.51 -2.23
N ALA A 383 -2.04 5.32 -1.35
CA ALA A 383 -2.02 6.77 -1.51
C ALA A 383 -1.22 7.19 -2.75
N ALA A 384 -0.15 6.47 -3.07
CA ALA A 384 0.64 6.61 -4.28
C ALA A 384 0.06 5.89 -5.50
N GLY A 385 -0.95 5.03 -5.32
CA GLY A 385 -1.55 4.19 -6.38
C GLY A 385 -0.76 2.90 -6.67
N TYR A 386 -0.14 2.30 -5.66
CA TYR A 386 0.72 1.11 -5.82
C TYR A 386 0.02 -0.24 -5.60
N VAL A 387 -1.21 -0.38 -6.09
CA VAL A 387 -1.83 -1.70 -6.21
C VAL A 387 -1.65 -2.19 -7.64
N THR A 388 -1.27 -3.46 -7.80
CA THR A 388 -1.09 -4.02 -9.15
C THR A 388 -2.43 -4.42 -9.77
N LYS A 389 -2.64 -3.94 -11.00
CA LYS A 389 -3.69 -4.39 -11.92
C LYS A 389 -3.69 -5.91 -12.10
N CYS A 390 -4.80 -6.44 -12.61
CA CYS A 390 -5.05 -7.87 -12.83
C CYS A 390 -5.15 -8.71 -11.53
N SER A 391 -4.29 -8.49 -10.54
CA SER A 391 -4.27 -9.25 -9.26
C SER A 391 -4.85 -8.50 -8.05
N GLY A 392 -5.09 -7.18 -8.14
CA GLY A 392 -5.53 -6.34 -7.02
C GLY A 392 -4.59 -6.35 -5.81
N GLU A 393 -3.34 -6.82 -5.97
CA GLU A 393 -2.43 -7.02 -4.87
C GLU A 393 -1.86 -5.70 -4.37
N GLY A 394 -2.18 -5.36 -3.12
CA GLY A 394 -1.71 -4.14 -2.47
C GLY A 394 -0.80 -4.33 -1.26
N ILE A 395 -0.89 -5.46 -0.53
CA ILE A 395 -0.26 -5.57 0.80
C ILE A 395 1.28 -5.49 0.72
N TYR A 396 1.90 -6.35 -0.11
CA TYR A 396 3.36 -6.33 -0.30
C TYR A 396 3.84 -4.99 -0.85
N PHE A 397 3.18 -4.45 -1.88
CA PHE A 397 3.59 -3.19 -2.50
C PHE A 397 3.40 -1.99 -1.55
N ALA A 398 2.38 -2.00 -0.71
CA ALA A 398 2.21 -1.04 0.38
C ALA A 398 3.37 -1.13 1.39
N ALA A 399 3.58 -2.28 2.01
CA ALA A 399 4.65 -2.49 2.98
C ALA A 399 6.05 -2.15 2.40
N LYS A 400 6.31 -2.57 1.16
CA LYS A 400 7.59 -2.37 0.48
C LYS A 400 7.85 -0.93 0.05
N SER A 401 6.83 -0.21 -0.41
CA SER A 401 6.98 1.22 -0.72
C SER A 401 7.17 2.04 0.56
N GLY A 402 6.45 1.70 1.62
CA GLY A 402 6.63 2.25 2.97
C GLY A 402 8.07 2.12 3.44
N ARG A 403 8.57 0.87 3.51
CA ARG A 403 9.96 0.57 3.86
C ARG A 403 10.95 1.32 2.98
N MET A 404 10.84 1.23 1.65
CA MET A 404 11.78 1.88 0.74
C MET A 404 11.80 3.42 0.88
N CYS A 405 10.69 4.04 1.25
CA CYS A 405 10.61 5.46 1.58
C CYS A 405 11.32 5.77 2.91
N GLY A 406 11.04 5.00 3.96
CA GLY A 406 11.72 5.11 5.26
C GLY A 406 13.24 4.90 5.16
N GLU A 407 13.69 3.87 4.44
CA GLU A 407 15.11 3.62 4.10
C GLU A 407 15.77 4.84 3.44
N ALA A 408 15.06 5.52 2.51
CA ALA A 408 15.59 6.70 1.82
C ALA A 408 15.72 7.91 2.76
N ILE A 409 14.74 8.11 3.64
CA ILE A 409 14.77 9.16 4.68
C ILE A 409 15.92 8.88 5.68
N ALA A 410 16.02 7.65 6.19
CA ALA A 410 17.07 7.20 7.10
C ALA A 410 18.48 7.38 6.53
N ALA A 411 18.70 6.93 5.29
CA ALA A 411 20.01 7.01 4.63
C ALA A 411 20.46 8.45 4.34
N ARG A 412 19.53 9.38 4.08
CA ARG A 412 19.84 10.77 3.71
C ARG A 412 19.89 11.71 4.90
N SER A 413 19.08 11.49 5.94
CA SER A 413 19.10 12.27 7.17
C SER A 413 20.33 12.01 8.07
N LYS A 414 21.18 11.01 7.74
CA LYS A 414 22.29 10.54 8.58
C LYS A 414 21.82 10.29 10.03
N GLN A 415 20.95 9.29 10.19
CA GLN A 415 20.36 8.95 11.49
C GLN A 415 19.63 10.14 12.13
N GLY A 416 18.81 10.85 11.34
CA GLY A 416 18.02 11.99 11.82
C GLY A 416 18.81 13.28 12.13
N THR A 417 20.12 13.35 11.91
CA THR A 417 20.95 14.53 12.24
C THR A 417 20.99 15.61 11.15
N GLN A 418 20.42 15.35 9.97
CA GLN A 418 20.37 16.28 8.84
C GLN A 418 18.97 16.40 8.24
N MET A 419 18.64 17.61 7.78
CA MET A 419 17.47 17.88 6.95
C MET A 419 17.61 17.18 5.59
N ILE A 420 16.49 16.68 5.04
CA ILE A 420 16.44 16.08 3.70
C ILE A 420 15.58 16.93 2.76
N GLY A 421 15.84 16.83 1.45
CA GLY A 421 15.09 17.52 0.41
C GLY A 421 14.21 16.61 -0.45
N GLU A 422 13.53 17.21 -1.42
CA GLU A 422 12.75 16.46 -2.42
C GLU A 422 13.63 15.49 -3.22
N ARG A 423 14.87 15.88 -3.52
CA ARG A 423 15.85 15.07 -4.24
C ARG A 423 16.19 13.78 -3.51
N ASP A 424 16.19 13.81 -2.17
CA ASP A 424 16.44 12.65 -1.33
C ASP A 424 15.27 11.66 -1.38
N LEU A 425 14.03 12.17 -1.24
CA LEU A 425 12.81 11.38 -1.38
C LEU A 425 12.68 10.76 -2.78
N ARG A 426 13.07 11.50 -3.83
CA ARG A 426 13.08 11.00 -5.22
C ARG A 426 14.01 9.79 -5.42
N THR A 427 15.00 9.57 -4.55
CA THR A 427 15.82 8.34 -4.62
C THR A 427 15.00 7.07 -4.34
N TYR A 428 13.98 7.13 -3.48
CA TYR A 428 13.02 6.04 -3.28
C TYR A 428 12.19 5.83 -4.55
N LEU A 429 11.64 6.91 -5.12
CA LEU A 429 10.78 6.85 -6.30
C LEU A 429 11.51 6.26 -7.51
N SER A 430 12.75 6.68 -7.77
CA SER A 430 13.57 6.12 -8.86
C SER A 430 13.93 4.65 -8.64
N LYS A 431 14.19 4.23 -7.39
CA LYS A 431 14.39 2.80 -7.07
C LYS A 431 13.10 1.99 -7.29
N TRP A 432 11.96 2.54 -6.87
CA TRP A 432 10.64 1.91 -7.00
C TRP A 432 10.25 1.72 -8.45
N ASP A 433 10.23 2.80 -9.23
CA ASP A 433 9.85 2.76 -10.65
C ASP A 433 10.81 1.84 -11.42
N ARG A 434 12.12 1.90 -11.18
CA ARG A 434 13.08 0.97 -11.81
C ARG A 434 12.82 -0.50 -11.48
N LYS A 435 12.41 -0.83 -10.25
CA LYS A 435 12.19 -2.23 -9.84
C LYS A 435 10.83 -2.77 -10.31
N TYR A 436 9.76 -1.98 -10.23
CA TYR A 436 8.39 -2.50 -10.38
C TYR A 436 7.63 -2.00 -11.61
N TRP A 437 8.05 -0.91 -12.27
CA TRP A 437 7.36 -0.42 -13.47
C TRP A 437 7.20 -1.47 -14.58
N PRO A 438 8.18 -2.36 -14.85
CA PRO A 438 7.98 -3.47 -15.79
C PRO A 438 6.82 -4.40 -15.37
N THR A 439 6.70 -4.72 -14.09
CA THR A 439 5.61 -5.54 -13.53
C THR A 439 4.25 -4.86 -13.75
N TYR A 440 4.13 -3.56 -13.45
CA TYR A 440 2.89 -2.81 -13.71
C TYR A 440 2.51 -2.81 -15.20
N LYS A 441 3.49 -2.69 -16.12
CA LYS A 441 3.24 -2.73 -17.56
C LYS A 441 2.77 -4.10 -18.05
N VAL A 442 3.40 -5.19 -17.60
CA VAL A 442 2.98 -6.55 -17.96
C VAL A 442 1.56 -6.83 -17.45
N LEU A 443 1.25 -6.47 -16.19
CA LEU A 443 -0.07 -6.72 -15.61
C LEU A 443 -1.19 -5.87 -16.24
N ASP A 444 -0.92 -4.62 -16.63
CA ASP A 444 -1.86 -3.77 -17.39
C ASP A 444 -2.15 -4.36 -18.78
N ILE A 445 -1.16 -4.94 -19.46
CA ILE A 445 -1.36 -5.66 -20.73
C ILE A 445 -2.19 -6.93 -20.51
N LEU A 446 -1.87 -7.75 -19.51
CA LEU A 446 -2.60 -8.98 -19.22
C LEU A 446 -4.08 -8.71 -18.89
N GLN A 447 -4.37 -7.69 -18.05
CA GLN A 447 -5.73 -7.24 -17.77
C GLN A 447 -6.46 -6.85 -19.07
N LYS A 448 -5.81 -6.03 -19.90
CA LYS A 448 -6.35 -5.55 -21.19
C LYS A 448 -6.51 -6.65 -22.25
N VAL A 449 -5.86 -7.80 -22.14
CA VAL A 449 -6.06 -8.93 -23.07
C VAL A 449 -7.14 -9.85 -22.55
N PHE A 450 -6.98 -10.38 -21.34
CA PHE A 450 -7.77 -11.52 -20.86
C PHE A 450 -9.13 -11.15 -20.28
N TYR A 451 -9.32 -9.93 -19.76
CA TYR A 451 -10.59 -9.51 -19.14
C TYR A 451 -11.56 -8.81 -20.11
N ARG A 452 -11.25 -8.80 -21.43
CA ARG A 452 -12.09 -8.16 -22.46
C ARG A 452 -13.38 -8.91 -22.79
N SER A 453 -13.40 -10.23 -22.62
CA SER A 453 -14.56 -11.08 -22.97
C SER A 453 -14.44 -12.44 -22.31
N ASN A 454 -15.57 -13.15 -22.18
CA ASN A 454 -15.54 -14.51 -21.64
C ASN A 454 -14.69 -15.47 -22.49
N ALA A 455 -14.69 -15.35 -23.83
CA ALA A 455 -13.80 -16.16 -24.67
C ALA A 455 -12.30 -15.94 -24.37
N ALA A 456 -11.89 -14.72 -23.99
CA ALA A 456 -10.52 -14.44 -23.54
C ALA A 456 -10.26 -14.97 -22.12
N ARG A 457 -11.26 -14.95 -21.24
CA ARG A 457 -11.20 -15.57 -19.90
C ARG A 457 -11.11 -17.10 -19.96
N GLU A 458 -11.88 -17.76 -20.82
CA GLU A 458 -11.75 -19.21 -21.08
C GLU A 458 -10.32 -19.55 -21.50
N ALA A 459 -9.78 -18.79 -22.46
CA ALA A 459 -8.40 -18.97 -22.93
C ALA A 459 -7.36 -18.73 -21.84
N PHE A 460 -7.61 -17.78 -20.92
CA PHE A 460 -6.76 -17.55 -19.75
C PHE A 460 -6.76 -18.74 -18.80
N VAL A 461 -7.94 -19.31 -18.49
CA VAL A 461 -8.04 -20.49 -17.60
C VAL A 461 -7.44 -21.73 -18.26
N GLU A 462 -7.69 -21.99 -19.56
CA GLU A 462 -7.06 -23.06 -20.33
C GLU A 462 -5.53 -22.94 -20.26
N MET A 463 -5.00 -21.73 -20.45
CA MET A 463 -3.56 -21.44 -20.38
C MET A 463 -2.97 -21.71 -18.98
N CYS A 464 -3.71 -21.47 -17.90
CA CYS A 464 -3.29 -21.80 -16.53
C CYS A 464 -3.12 -23.30 -16.27
N SER A 465 -3.61 -24.20 -17.13
CA SER A 465 -3.33 -25.64 -17.03
C SER A 465 -1.88 -26.01 -17.39
N SER A 466 -1.16 -25.12 -18.08
CA SER A 466 0.23 -25.34 -18.46
C SER A 466 1.17 -25.19 -17.27
N GLU A 467 1.93 -26.24 -16.95
CA GLU A 467 2.95 -26.25 -15.90
C GLU A 467 3.96 -25.08 -16.04
N TYR A 468 4.37 -24.74 -17.27
CA TYR A 468 5.23 -23.57 -17.53
C TYR A 468 4.58 -22.27 -17.06
N VAL A 469 3.29 -22.09 -17.34
CA VAL A 469 2.53 -20.90 -16.94
C VAL A 469 2.36 -20.86 -15.43
N GLN A 470 1.98 -21.97 -14.81
CA GLN A 470 1.86 -22.05 -13.35
C GLN A 470 3.18 -21.65 -12.67
N ARG A 471 4.30 -22.23 -13.12
CA ARG A 471 5.64 -21.90 -12.59
C ARG A 471 6.00 -20.42 -12.81
N MET A 472 5.84 -19.89 -14.02
CA MET A 472 6.15 -18.48 -14.31
C MET A 472 5.29 -17.52 -13.47
N THR A 473 4.00 -17.82 -13.30
CA THR A 473 3.07 -17.03 -12.48
C THR A 473 3.44 -17.11 -11.00
N PHE A 474 3.75 -18.30 -10.45
CA PHE A 474 4.08 -18.45 -9.05
C PHE A 474 5.48 -17.96 -8.68
N ASP A 475 6.51 -18.22 -9.49
CA ASP A 475 7.83 -17.63 -9.27
C ASP A 475 7.75 -16.08 -9.30
N SER A 476 6.99 -15.51 -10.24
CA SER A 476 6.76 -14.06 -10.32
C SER A 476 5.93 -13.52 -9.14
N TYR A 477 4.93 -14.27 -8.66
CA TYR A 477 4.09 -13.85 -7.54
C TYR A 477 4.80 -14.00 -6.19
N LEU A 478 5.41 -15.15 -5.90
CA LEU A 478 6.00 -15.45 -4.60
C LEU A 478 7.28 -14.67 -4.32
N TYR A 479 8.07 -14.36 -5.36
CA TYR A 479 9.36 -13.68 -5.24
C TYR A 479 9.39 -12.24 -5.77
N LYS A 480 8.34 -11.79 -6.47
CA LYS A 480 8.21 -10.44 -7.06
C LYS A 480 9.38 -10.05 -7.97
N THR A 481 10.05 -11.05 -8.52
CA THR A 481 11.03 -10.94 -9.60
C THR A 481 10.35 -11.30 -10.90
N VAL A 482 10.42 -10.43 -11.91
CA VAL A 482 10.06 -10.85 -13.28
C VAL A 482 11.10 -11.90 -13.69
N VAL A 483 10.69 -13.17 -13.71
CA VAL A 483 11.54 -14.24 -14.21
C VAL A 483 11.79 -13.96 -15.70
N PRO A 484 13.04 -13.89 -16.17
CA PRO A 484 13.31 -13.79 -17.60
C PRO A 484 12.81 -15.07 -18.27
N GLY A 485 11.72 -14.96 -19.03
CA GLY A 485 11.13 -16.08 -19.75
C GLY A 485 12.09 -16.65 -20.80
N ASN A 486 11.86 -17.89 -21.20
CA ASN A 486 12.56 -18.47 -22.33
C ASN A 486 11.88 -17.96 -23.62
N PRO A 487 12.58 -17.24 -24.53
CA PRO A 487 11.96 -16.65 -25.72
C PRO A 487 11.18 -17.64 -26.59
N ILE A 488 11.60 -18.92 -26.61
CA ILE A 488 10.92 -19.99 -27.35
C ILE A 488 9.62 -20.40 -26.64
N SER A 489 9.64 -20.49 -25.31
CA SER A 489 8.45 -20.80 -24.51
C SER A 489 7.45 -19.65 -24.51
N ASP A 490 7.91 -18.41 -24.45
CA ASP A 490 7.06 -17.23 -24.49
C ASP A 490 6.41 -17.05 -25.87
N LEU A 491 7.15 -17.34 -26.95
CA LEU A 491 6.59 -17.38 -28.31
C LEU A 491 5.56 -18.52 -28.45
N LYS A 492 5.84 -19.72 -27.92
CA LYS A 492 4.86 -20.82 -27.88
C LYS A 492 3.61 -20.46 -27.07
N LEU A 493 3.77 -19.75 -25.95
CA LEU A 493 2.68 -19.29 -25.11
C LEU A 493 1.81 -18.27 -25.85
N LEU A 494 2.42 -17.33 -26.58
CA LEU A 494 1.73 -16.37 -27.43
C LEU A 494 0.92 -17.06 -28.54
N TRP A 495 1.52 -18.01 -29.27
CA TRP A 495 0.82 -18.81 -30.28
C TRP A 495 -0.30 -19.68 -29.68
N GLY A 496 -0.07 -20.29 -28.52
CA GLY A 496 -1.08 -21.06 -27.79
C GLY A 496 -2.26 -20.21 -27.34
N THR A 497 -1.98 -18.99 -26.85
CA THR A 497 -2.99 -18.00 -26.44
C THR A 497 -3.83 -17.55 -27.64
N VAL A 498 -3.18 -17.20 -28.77
CA VAL A 498 -3.89 -16.84 -30.01
C VAL A 498 -4.73 -18.01 -30.51
N GLY A 499 -4.19 -19.24 -30.50
CA GLY A 499 -4.91 -20.45 -30.88
C GLY A 499 -6.12 -20.75 -29.99
N SER A 500 -6.00 -20.58 -28.67
CA SER A 500 -7.09 -20.76 -27.71
C SER A 500 -8.17 -19.68 -27.88
N ILE A 501 -7.80 -18.41 -28.01
CA ILE A 501 -8.75 -17.32 -28.31
C ILE A 501 -9.49 -17.59 -29.64
N LEU A 502 -8.81 -18.09 -30.67
CA LEU A 502 -9.45 -18.49 -31.93
C LEU A 502 -10.41 -19.67 -31.75
N ARG A 503 -10.03 -20.71 -30.99
CA ARG A 503 -10.92 -21.85 -30.65
C ARG A 503 -12.15 -21.40 -29.87
N SER A 504 -11.98 -20.61 -28.80
CA SER A 504 -13.10 -20.13 -27.97
C SER A 504 -14.04 -19.21 -28.74
N ASN A 505 -13.52 -18.38 -29.66
CA ASN A 505 -14.36 -17.59 -30.56
C ASN A 505 -15.09 -18.46 -31.61
N ALA A 506 -14.46 -19.53 -32.12
CA ALA A 506 -15.10 -20.45 -33.05
C ALA A 506 -16.23 -21.27 -32.39
N LEU A 507 -16.06 -21.70 -31.14
CA LEU A 507 -17.10 -22.37 -30.36
C LEU A 507 -18.34 -21.47 -30.14
N ARG A 508 -18.15 -20.14 -30.09
CA ARG A 508 -19.24 -19.14 -30.07
C ARG A 508 -19.98 -18.99 -31.41
N VAL A 509 -19.49 -19.57 -32.50
CA VAL A 509 -20.22 -19.63 -33.78
C VAL A 509 -21.11 -20.87 -33.83
N SER A 510 -20.76 -21.93 -33.08
CA SER A 510 -21.56 -23.16 -32.98
C SER A 510 -22.66 -23.16 -31.91
N GLN A 511 -22.61 -22.24 -30.93
CA GLN A 511 -23.68 -22.06 -29.95
C GLN A 511 -24.23 -20.63 -30.00
N GLY A 512 -25.56 -20.51 -29.97
CA GLY A 512 -26.31 -19.27 -30.21
C GLY A 512 -26.08 -18.15 -29.18
N PRO A 513 -26.72 -16.99 -29.36
CA PRO A 513 -26.38 -15.76 -28.65
C PRO A 513 -26.55 -15.86 -27.13
N THR A 514 -25.57 -15.31 -26.42
CA THR A 514 -25.51 -15.21 -24.96
C THR A 514 -26.56 -14.22 -24.42
N VAL A 515 -26.96 -14.42 -23.16
CA VAL A 515 -28.08 -13.75 -22.47
C VAL A 515 -28.09 -12.22 -22.61
N THR A 516 -29.23 -11.67 -23.02
CA THR A 516 -29.52 -10.23 -22.99
C THR A 516 -30.12 -9.85 -21.64
N PHE A 517 -29.41 -9.05 -20.83
CA PHE A 517 -30.03 -8.42 -19.66
C PHE A 517 -31.06 -7.37 -20.13
N GLY A 518 -32.33 -7.64 -19.87
CA GLY A 518 -33.43 -6.80 -20.31
C GLY A 518 -33.45 -5.46 -19.59
N ARG A 519 -33.56 -4.36 -20.34
CA ARG A 519 -33.95 -3.06 -19.78
C ARG A 519 -35.40 -3.12 -19.27
N LYS A 520 -35.64 -2.56 -18.09
CA LYS A 520 -36.88 -1.89 -17.73
C LYS A 520 -36.53 -0.50 -17.22
#